data_AF-A0A0R3S6E3-F1
#
_entry.id   AF-A0A0R3S6E3-F1
#
_cell.length_a   1.000
_cell.length_b   1.000
_cell.length_c   1.000
_cell.angle_alpha   90.00
_cell.angle_beta   90.00
_cell.angle_gamma   90.00
#
_symmetry.space_group_name_H-M   'P 1'
#
loop_
_entity.id
_entity.type
_entity.pdbx_description
1 polymer ?
#
loop_
_entity_poly.entity_id
_entity_poly.type
_entity_poly.pdbx_seq_one_letter_code
_entity_poly.pdbx_strand_id
1 'polypeptide(L)'
;MQVHFLLIKMAILITNLLAFTELGLDARTNACSKEQNGKGACQCCKMACWYDIANAATNNLGHIPGENGEQEALDTLQLIRLCTLLKCRNVCPKIPRSFLKLTN
;
A
#
# COMPACT_ATOMS: atom_id res chain seq x y z
N MET A 1 -27.37 -20.12 -28.75
CA MET A 1 -26.92 -18.71 -28.70
C MET A 1 -26.76 -18.15 -27.28
N GLN A 2 -27.47 -18.66 -26.26
CA GLN A 2 -27.43 -18.13 -24.89
C GLN A 2 -26.13 -18.44 -24.13
N VAL A 3 -25.54 -19.62 -24.34
CA VAL A 3 -24.30 -20.05 -23.65
C VAL A 3 -23.07 -19.23 -24.10
N HIS A 4 -22.96 -18.93 -25.39
CA HIS A 4 -21.89 -18.07 -25.91
C HIS A 4 -21.97 -16.64 -25.36
N PHE A 5 -23.18 -16.10 -25.21
CA PHE A 5 -23.37 -14.76 -24.66
C PHE A 5 -22.95 -14.66 -23.18
N LEU A 6 -23.22 -15.71 -22.39
CA LEU A 6 -22.78 -15.80 -21.00
C LEU A 6 -21.27 -15.91 -20.88
N LEU A 7 -20.62 -16.72 -21.72
CA LEU A 7 -19.16 -16.86 -21.73
C LEU A 7 -18.45 -15.54 -22.08
N ILE A 8 -18.99 -14.77 -23.03
CA ILE A 8 -18.47 -13.46 -23.41
C ILE A 8 -18.57 -12.46 -22.24
N LYS A 9 -19.70 -12.45 -21.51
CA LYS A 9 -19.87 -11.56 -20.35
C LYS A 9 -18.95 -11.92 -19.18
N MET A 10 -18.76 -13.22 -18.92
CA MET A 10 -17.84 -13.66 -17.87
C MET A 10 -16.38 -13.35 -18.23
N ALA A 11 -15.99 -13.49 -19.50
CA ALA A 11 -14.67 -13.09 -19.96
C ALA A 11 -14.42 -11.60 -19.72
N ILE A 12 -15.35 -10.72 -20.12
CA ILE A 12 -15.23 -9.26 -19.93
C ILE A 12 -15.11 -8.90 -18.45
N LEU A 13 -15.88 -9.54 -17.56
CA LEU A 13 -15.81 -9.30 -16.12
C LEU A 13 -14.45 -9.69 -15.55
N ILE A 14 -13.89 -10.82 -15.98
CA ILE A 14 -12.58 -11.31 -15.52
C ILE A 14 -11.46 -10.40 -16.02
N THR A 15 -11.50 -9.92 -17.27
CA THR A 15 -10.48 -8.99 -17.79
C THR A 15 -10.47 -7.67 -17.05
N ASN A 16 -11.65 -7.12 -16.74
CA ASN A 16 -11.75 -5.89 -15.94
C ASN A 16 -11.23 -6.12 -14.52
N LEU A 17 -11.56 -7.25 -13.89
CA LEU A 17 -11.08 -7.56 -12.53
C LEU A 17 -9.55 -7.72 -12.46
N LEU A 18 -8.94 -8.31 -13.50
CA LEU A 18 -7.48 -8.45 -13.62
C LEU A 18 -6.77 -7.10 -13.89
N ALA A 19 -7.44 -6.11 -14.48
CA ALA A 19 -6.88 -4.77 -14.63
C ALA A 19 -6.75 -4.03 -13.29
N PHE A 20 -7.58 -4.35 -12.29
CA PHE A 20 -7.50 -3.75 -10.96
C PHE A 20 -6.45 -4.40 -10.04
N THR A 21 -5.91 -5.57 -10.40
CA THR A 21 -4.84 -6.21 -9.62
C THR A 21 -3.46 -5.55 -9.82
N GLU A 22 -3.31 -4.69 -10.81
CA GLU A 22 -2.12 -3.84 -11.00
C GLU A 22 -2.27 -2.48 -10.30
N LEU A 23 -2.65 -2.48 -9.02
CA LEU A 23 -2.16 -1.44 -8.11
C LEU A 23 -0.65 -1.70 -7.90
N GLY A 24 0.10 -1.53 -8.99
CA GLY A 24 1.54 -1.48 -9.03
C GLY A 24 1.96 -0.24 -8.28
N LEU A 25 2.00 -0.34 -6.95
CA LEU A 25 2.72 0.56 -6.08
C LEU A 25 4.23 0.31 -6.36
N ASP A 26 4.69 0.46 -7.59
CA ASP A 26 6.09 0.33 -7.99
C ASP A 26 6.83 1.61 -7.64
N ALA A 27 6.89 1.86 -6.35
CA ALA A 27 7.61 2.99 -5.84
C ALA A 27 8.99 2.49 -5.44
N ARG A 28 9.86 2.52 -6.46
CA ARG A 28 11.29 2.33 -6.31
C ARG A 28 11.87 3.62 -5.74
N THR A 29 11.58 3.92 -4.48
CA THR A 29 12.28 4.99 -3.76
C THR A 29 13.68 4.49 -3.43
N ASN A 30 14.67 5.07 -4.10
CA ASN A 30 16.10 4.78 -3.95
C ASN A 30 16.68 5.19 -2.57
N ALA A 31 15.85 5.35 -1.53
CA ALA A 31 16.25 5.80 -0.21
C ALA A 31 17.06 4.75 0.58
N CYS A 32 17.11 3.51 0.10
CA CYS A 32 17.87 2.42 0.71
C CYS A 32 18.79 1.76 -0.29
N SER A 33 19.94 2.39 -0.50
CA SER A 33 21.05 1.81 -1.26
C SER A 33 21.96 0.97 -0.34
N LYS A 34 22.28 -0.23 -0.83
CA LYS A 34 23.19 -1.27 -0.29
C LYS A 34 22.73 -2.04 0.96
N GLU A 35 22.34 -3.30 0.71
CA GLU A 35 22.55 -4.49 1.56
C GLU A 35 22.46 -4.29 3.08
N GLN A 36 21.33 -3.76 3.57
CA GLN A 36 21.13 -3.64 5.01
C GLN A 36 20.43 -4.88 5.57
N ASN A 37 21.17 -5.74 6.27
CA ASN A 37 20.62 -6.93 6.90
C ASN A 37 19.58 -6.59 7.99
N GLY A 38 18.46 -7.33 8.00
CA GLY A 38 17.46 -7.36 9.08
C GLY A 38 16.81 -6.02 9.42
N LYS A 39 17.28 -5.34 10.48
CA LYS A 39 16.67 -4.11 11.01
C LYS A 39 16.69 -2.96 10.01
N GLY A 40 17.78 -2.83 9.23
CA GLY A 40 17.90 -1.79 8.21
C GLY A 40 16.94 -2.00 7.04
N ALA A 41 16.84 -3.23 6.51
CA ALA A 41 15.86 -3.58 5.47
C ALA A 41 14.41 -3.32 5.89
N CYS A 42 14.04 -3.65 7.15
CA CYS A 42 12.69 -3.39 7.65
C CYS A 42 12.38 -1.89 7.74
N GLN A 43 13.29 -1.10 8.31
CA GLN A 43 13.12 0.35 8.44
C GLN A 43 13.02 1.00 7.05
N CYS A 44 13.88 0.57 6.13
CA CYS A 44 13.85 0.98 4.73
C CYS A 44 12.49 0.72 4.07
N CYS A 45 11.95 -0.48 4.21
CA CYS A 45 10.67 -0.82 3.63
C CYS A 45 9.52 0.03 4.21
N LYS A 46 9.53 0.29 5.52
CA LYS A 46 8.54 1.18 6.16
C LYS A 46 8.63 2.61 5.63
N MET A 47 9.85 3.14 5.48
CA MET A 47 10.06 4.49 4.97
C MET A 47 9.64 4.63 3.51
N ALA A 48 9.91 3.62 2.68
CA ALA A 48 9.41 3.57 1.31
C ALA A 48 7.88 3.62 1.31
N CYS A 49 7.22 2.70 2.02
CA CYS A 49 5.75 2.70 2.15
C CYS A 49 5.17 4.05 2.63
N TRP A 50 5.82 4.72 3.57
CA TRP A 50 5.40 6.04 4.02
C TRP A 50 5.52 7.07 2.90
N TYR A 51 6.70 7.18 2.27
CA TYR A 51 6.98 8.19 1.25
C TYR A 51 6.09 8.00 0.03
N ASP A 52 5.95 6.76 -0.44
CA ASP A 52 5.27 6.46 -1.69
C ASP A 52 3.77 6.75 -1.59
N ILE A 53 3.14 6.35 -0.48
CA ILE A 53 1.72 6.60 -0.22
C ILE A 53 1.48 8.07 0.09
N ALA A 54 2.33 8.71 0.90
CA ALA A 54 2.19 10.14 1.20
C ALA A 54 2.33 10.98 -0.07
N ASN A 55 3.32 10.69 -0.91
CA ASN A 55 3.51 11.38 -2.19
C ASN A 55 2.33 11.14 -3.16
N ALA A 56 1.84 9.90 -3.26
CA ALA A 56 0.67 9.61 -4.06
C ALA A 56 -0.58 10.34 -3.55
N ALA A 57 -0.79 10.38 -2.23
CA ALA A 57 -1.90 11.10 -1.62
C ALA A 57 -1.77 12.61 -1.86
N THR A 58 -0.59 13.21 -1.65
CA THR A 58 -0.36 14.63 -1.94
C THR A 58 -0.65 14.98 -3.40
N ASN A 59 -0.22 14.13 -4.34
CA ASN A 59 -0.48 14.35 -5.76
C ASN A 59 -1.97 14.23 -6.11
N ASN A 60 -2.69 13.30 -5.48
CA ASN A 60 -4.12 13.09 -5.72
C ASN A 60 -4.99 14.17 -5.07
N LEU A 61 -4.57 14.68 -3.90
CA LEU A 61 -5.31 15.67 -3.12
C LEU A 61 -5.00 17.10 -3.57
N GLY A 62 -3.76 17.35 -4.03
CA GLY A 62 -3.25 18.70 -4.33
C GLY A 62 -2.67 19.43 -3.12
N HIS A 63 -2.67 18.79 -1.95
CA HIS A 63 -2.16 19.32 -0.68
C HIS A 63 -1.66 18.18 0.22
N ILE A 64 -1.02 18.49 1.34
CA ILE A 64 -0.49 17.46 2.25
C ILE A 64 -1.64 16.79 3.01
N PRO A 65 -1.71 15.44 3.05
CA PRO A 65 -2.75 14.74 3.78
C PRO A 65 -2.91 15.22 5.23
N GLY A 66 -4.12 15.66 5.57
CA GLY A 66 -4.46 16.20 6.89
C GLY A 66 -4.70 17.70 6.94
N GLU A 67 -4.35 18.44 5.88
CA GLU A 67 -4.62 19.89 5.82
C GLU A 67 -6.14 20.19 5.81
N ASN A 68 -6.94 19.35 5.14
CA ASN A 68 -8.41 19.51 5.10
C ASN A 68 -9.15 18.80 6.24
N GLY A 69 -8.44 18.09 7.13
CA GLY A 69 -9.03 17.46 8.30
C GLY A 69 -8.32 16.19 8.76
N GLU A 70 -8.55 15.83 10.03
CA GLU A 70 -7.92 14.67 10.67
C GLU A 70 -8.25 13.35 9.96
N GLN A 71 -9.48 13.21 9.45
CA GLN A 71 -9.90 11.98 8.78
C GLN A 71 -9.04 11.68 7.53
N GLU A 72 -8.65 12.71 6.78
CA GLU A 72 -7.79 12.56 5.60
C GLU A 72 -6.39 12.02 5.98
N ALA A 73 -5.85 12.50 7.10
CA ALA A 73 -4.60 11.98 7.65
C ALA A 73 -4.76 10.52 8.11
N LEU A 74 -5.87 10.19 8.79
CA LEU A 74 -6.14 8.83 9.25
C LEU A 74 -6.29 7.84 8.09
N ASP A 75 -7.00 8.22 7.04
CA ASP A 75 -7.19 7.40 5.85
C ASP A 75 -5.85 7.14 5.14
N THR A 76 -5.01 8.17 5.02
CA THR A 76 -3.65 8.04 4.46
C THR A 76 -2.77 7.14 5.33
N LEU A 77 -2.84 7.28 6.66
CA LEU A 77 -2.11 6.42 7.61
C LEU A 77 -2.55 4.95 7.54
N GLN A 78 -3.84 4.68 7.28
CA GLN A 78 -4.33 3.33 7.06
C GLN A 78 -3.73 2.71 5.80
N LEU A 79 -3.61 3.47 4.71
CA LEU A 79 -2.98 3.02 3.47
C LEU A 79 -1.47 2.74 3.67
N ILE A 80 -0.75 3.59 4.40
CA ILE A 80 0.66 3.36 4.76
C ILE A 80 0.82 2.07 5.59
N ARG A 81 -0.08 1.85 6.56
CA ARG A 81 -0.09 0.60 7.35
C ARG A 81 -0.33 -0.62 6.48
N LEU A 82 -1.28 -0.55 5.55
CA LEU A 82 -1.56 -1.64 4.62
C LEU A 82 -0.35 -1.94 3.74
N CYS A 83 0.30 -0.91 3.19
CA CYS A 83 1.55 -1.07 2.43
C CYS A 83 2.60 -1.81 3.26
N THR A 84 2.81 -1.37 4.51
CA THR A 84 3.81 -1.98 5.41
C THR A 84 3.50 -3.45 5.68
N LEU A 85 2.23 -3.78 5.92
CA LEU A 85 1.80 -5.15 6.21
C LEU A 85 1.95 -6.09 5.02
N LEU A 86 1.71 -5.60 3.80
CA LEU A 86 1.79 -6.39 2.59
C LEU A 86 3.22 -6.52 2.07
N LYS A 87 3.98 -5.41 2.02
CA LYS A 87 5.33 -5.39 1.43
C LYS A 87 6.43 -5.73 2.41
N CYS A 88 6.33 -5.27 3.65
CA CYS A 88 7.44 -5.39 4.60
C CYS A 88 7.39 -6.67 5.43
N ARG A 89 6.39 -7.54 5.21
CA ARG A 89 6.16 -8.76 6.02
C ARG A 89 7.36 -9.69 6.09
N ASN A 90 8.09 -9.84 4.98
CA ASN A 90 9.18 -10.80 4.85
C ASN A 90 10.53 -10.23 5.33
N VAL A 91 10.64 -8.90 5.42
CA VAL A 91 11.87 -8.21 5.84
C VAL A 91 11.80 -7.69 7.27
N CYS A 92 10.59 -7.46 7.79
CA CYS A 92 10.38 -7.04 9.16
C CYS A 92 10.17 -8.24 10.08
N PRO A 93 10.84 -8.27 11.26
CA PRO A 93 10.49 -9.24 12.29
C PRO A 93 9.01 -9.05 12.65
N LYS A 94 8.30 -10.17 12.90
CA LYS A 94 6.90 -10.12 13.36
C LYS A 94 6.86 -9.26 14.63
N ILE A 95 6.28 -8.06 14.51
CA ILE A 95 6.10 -7.17 15.65
C ILE A 95 5.19 -7.92 16.64
N PRO A 96 5.60 -8.15 17.89
CA PRO A 96 4.70 -8.70 18.89
C PRO A 96 3.51 -7.75 19.01
N ARG A 97 2.30 -8.29 18.95
CA ARG A 97 1.03 -7.53 18.99
C ARG A 97 0.85 -6.66 20.24
N SER A 98 1.80 -6.65 21.18
CA SER A 98 1.77 -5.82 22.39
C SER A 98 1.80 -4.31 22.11
N PHE A 99 2.31 -3.87 20.94
CA PHE A 99 2.32 -2.45 20.54
C PHE A 99 1.01 -1.96 19.90
N LEU A 100 0.05 -2.84 19.63
CA LEU A 100 -1.30 -2.46 19.16
C LEU A 100 -2.23 -2.00 20.29
N LYS A 101 -1.74 -1.97 21.54
CA LYS A 101 -2.47 -1.49 22.71
C LYS A 101 -2.28 0.03 22.89
N LEU A 102 -2.67 0.81 21.88
CA LEU A 102 -2.71 2.28 21.92
C LEU A 102 -4.04 2.78 21.34
N THR A 103 -5.12 2.16 21.77
CA THR A 103 -6.47 2.73 21.76
C THR A 103 -7.09 2.41 23.11
N ASN A 104 -7.08 3.40 23.99
CA ASN A 104 -8.11 3.58 25.02
C ASN A 104 -8.34 5.08 25.14
#